data_AF-A0A6M3IU94-F1
#
_entry.id   AF-A0A6M3IU94-F1
#
_cell.length_a   1.000
_cell.length_b   1.000
_cell.length_c   1.000
_cell.angle_alpha   90.00
_cell.angle_beta   90.00
_cell.angle_gamma   90.00
#
_symmetry.space_group_name_H-M   'P 1'
#
loop_
_entity.id
_entity.type
_entity.pdbx_description
1 polymer ?
#
loop_
_entity_poly.entity_id
_entity_poly.type
_entity_poly.pdbx_seq_one_letter_code
_entity_poly.pdbx_strand_id
1 'polypeptide(L)' 'MPRTMIDRRLRWRIRKRAQRAFPVMRRCERCGGGVYLQRHHPRLDQPLRVVVLCQRCHANLHIKNGTWGTMK' A
#
# COMPACT_ATOMS: atom_id res chain seq x y z
N MET A 1 19.85 5.89 8.39
CA MET A 1 19.66 5.01 7.22
C MET A 1 19.33 5.88 6.01
N PRO A 2 20.06 5.78 4.88
CA PRO A 2 19.88 6.72 3.79
C PRO A 2 18.49 6.54 3.19
N ARG A 3 17.73 7.64 3.08
CA ARG A 3 16.48 7.71 2.31
C ARG A 3 16.84 7.54 0.84
N THR A 4 17.05 6.30 0.39
CA THR A 4 17.23 5.99 -1.03
C THR A 4 16.04 6.55 -1.80
N MET A 5 16.30 7.43 -2.75
CA MET A 5 15.32 7.98 -3.69
C MET A 5 14.60 6.82 -4.37
N ILE A 6 13.44 6.41 -3.84
CA ILE A 6 12.70 5.28 -4.42
C ILE A 6 12.15 5.73 -5.76
N ASP A 7 12.73 5.19 -6.83
CA ASP A 7 12.34 5.46 -8.22
C ASP A 7 10.81 5.33 -8.39
N ARG A 8 10.18 6.38 -8.92
CA ARG A 8 8.74 6.42 -9.20
C ARG A 8 8.29 5.28 -10.13
N ARG A 9 9.12 4.88 -11.08
CA ARG A 9 8.91 3.73 -11.98
C ARG A 9 8.96 2.42 -11.21
N LEU A 10 9.84 2.27 -10.22
CA LEU A 10 9.88 1.09 -9.36
C LEU A 10 8.57 0.94 -8.57
N ARG A 11 8.08 2.01 -7.94
CA ARG A 11 6.78 2.01 -7.23
C ARG A 11 5.63 1.63 -8.17
N TRP A 12 5.63 2.15 -9.40
CA TRP A 12 4.61 1.82 -10.39
C TRP A 12 4.64 0.34 -10.79
N ARG A 13 5.84 -0.22 -11.03
CA ARG A 13 6.02 -1.64 -11.37
C ARG A 13 5.55 -2.55 -10.24
N ILE A 14 5.92 -2.24 -9.00
CA ILE A 14 5.47 -2.96 -7.80
C ILE A 14 3.94 -2.97 -7.73
N ARG A 15 3.31 -1.79 -7.85
CA ARG A 15 1.85 -1.66 -7.81
C ARG A 15 1.17 -2.49 -8.90
N LYS A 16 1.69 -2.46 -10.14
CA LYS A 16 1.12 -3.22 -11.26
C LYS A 16 1.27 -4.72 -11.07
N ARG A 17 2.39 -5.18 -10.52
CA ARG A 17 2.61 -6.60 -10.20
C ARG A 17 1.61 -7.09 -9.16
N ALA A 18 1.41 -6.34 -8.07
CA ALA A 18 0.43 -6.66 -7.05
C ALA A 18 -1.02 -6.66 -7.58
N GLN A 19 -1.38 -5.70 -8.44
CA GLN A 19 -2.70 -5.64 -9.07
C GLN A 19 -2.99 -6.89 -9.92
N ARG A 20 -1.99 -7.40 -10.65
CA ARG A 20 -2.12 -8.61 -11.47
C ARG A 20 -2.19 -9.88 -10.63
N ALA A 21 -1.37 -9.98 -9.59
CA ALA A 21 -1.33 -11.15 -8.72
C ALA A 21 -2.58 -11.28 -7.83
N PHE A 22 -3.14 -10.15 -7.39
CA PHE A 22 -4.30 -10.11 -6.50
C PHE A 22 -5.41 -9.27 -7.13
N PRO A 23 -6.10 -9.75 -8.19
CA PRO A 23 -7.08 -8.94 -8.93
C PRO A 23 -8.31 -8.59 -8.09
N VAL A 24 -8.75 -9.51 -7.23
CA VAL A 24 -9.93 -9.35 -6.37
C VAL A 24 -9.52 -8.92 -4.96
N MET A 25 -10.17 -7.90 -4.43
CA MET A 25 -10.04 -7.47 -3.03
C MET A 25 -11.38 -7.71 -2.34
N ARG A 26 -11.40 -8.51 -1.27
CA ARG A 26 -12.65 -8.92 -0.60
C ARG A 26 -13.04 -7.99 0.54
N ARG A 27 -12.17 -7.83 1.54
CA ARG A 27 -12.42 -7.02 2.74
C ARG A 27 -11.13 -6.41 3.26
N CYS A 28 -11.26 -5.33 4.02
CA CYS A 28 -10.17 -4.75 4.79
C CYS A 28 -9.74 -5.74 5.87
N GLU A 29 -8.47 -6.14 5.85
CA GLU A 29 -7.87 -7.07 6.83
C GLU A 29 -7.77 -6.47 8.24
N ARG A 30 -7.95 -5.15 8.39
CA ARG A 30 -7.87 -4.46 9.68
C ARG A 30 -9.23 -4.19 10.34
N CYS A 31 -10.24 -3.78 9.57
CA CYS A 31 -11.55 -3.39 10.12
C CYS A 31 -12.73 -4.18 9.53
N GLY A 32 -12.48 -5.11 8.60
CA GLY A 32 -13.53 -5.89 7.94
C GLY A 32 -14.36 -5.14 6.88
N GLY A 33 -14.23 -3.82 6.76
CA GLY A 33 -14.99 -3.02 5.79
C GLY A 33 -14.73 -3.41 4.33
N GLY A 34 -15.73 -3.22 3.45
CA GLY A 34 -15.69 -3.61 2.04
C GLY A 34 -15.56 -2.44 1.04
N VAL A 35 -15.50 -1.20 1.51
CA VAL A 35 -15.55 0.00 0.64
C VAL A 35 -14.15 0.61 0.48
N TYR A 36 -13.86 1.15 -0.72
CA TYR A 36 -12.61 1.84 -1.05
C TYR A 36 -11.35 1.04 -0.67
N LEU A 37 -11.31 -0.24 -1.07
CA LEU A 37 -10.21 -1.15 -0.76
C LEU A 37 -8.95 -0.80 -1.57
N GLN A 38 -7.82 -0.81 -0.90
CA GLN A 38 -6.51 -0.50 -1.43
C GLN A 38 -5.51 -1.57 -0.99
N ARG A 39 -4.55 -1.90 -1.88
CA ARG A 39 -3.45 -2.81 -1.57
C ARG A 39 -2.32 -2.02 -0.94
N HIS A 40 -2.14 -2.18 0.35
CA HIS A 40 -1.03 -1.60 1.09
C HIS A 40 0.19 -2.50 0.97
N HIS A 41 1.36 -1.91 0.74
CA HIS A 41 2.64 -2.61 0.70
C HIS A 41 3.41 -2.26 1.98
N PRO A 42 3.52 -3.19 2.96
CA PRO A 42 4.25 -2.92 4.20
C PRO A 42 5.75 -2.70 3.94
N ARG A 43 6.29 -3.38 2.91
CA ARG A 43 7.66 -3.22 2.45
C ARG A 43 7.72 -3.20 0.93
N LEU A 44 8.45 -2.25 0.36
CA LEU A 44 8.56 -2.06 -1.09
C LEU A 44 9.52 -3.05 -1.77
N ASP A 45 10.37 -3.73 -1.00
CA ASP A 45 11.23 -4.83 -1.46
C ASP A 45 10.45 -6.15 -1.69
N GLN A 46 9.19 -6.23 -1.22
CA GLN A 46 8.35 -7.43 -1.32
C GLN A 46 7.06 -7.13 -2.11
N PRO A 47 7.13 -7.05 -3.46
CA PRO A 47 6.01 -6.56 -4.28
C PRO A 47 4.74 -7.42 -4.26
N LEU A 48 4.85 -8.69 -3.86
CA LEU A 48 3.71 -9.61 -3.76
C LEU A 48 3.15 -9.69 -2.34
N ARG A 49 3.83 -9.10 -1.34
CA ARG A 49 3.35 -9.05 0.03
C ARG A 49 2.51 -7.79 0.20
N VAL A 50 1.22 -7.95 -0.04
CA VAL A 50 0.23 -6.86 0.12
C VAL A 50 -0.80 -7.22 1.18
N VAL A 51 -1.29 -6.21 1.86
CA VAL A 51 -2.45 -6.32 2.76
C VAL A 51 -3.56 -5.44 2.22
N VAL A 52 -4.78 -5.96 2.20
CA VAL A 52 -5.96 -5.23 1.73
C VAL A 52 -6.48 -4.36 2.86
N LEU A 53 -6.47 -3.05 2.69
CA LEU A 53 -6.97 -2.09 3.66
C LEU A 53 -7.98 -1.15 3.00
N CYS A 54 -9.03 -0.76 3.73
CA CYS A 54 -9.86 0.35 3.29
C CYS A 54 -9.07 1.66 3.35
N GLN A 55 -9.45 2.65 2.55
CA GLN A 55 -8.79 3.96 2.49
C GLN A 55 -8.54 4.58 3.87
N ARG A 56 -9.51 4.54 4.79
CA ARG A 56 -9.36 5.04 6.16
C ARG A 56 -8.27 4.30 6.94
N CYS A 57 -8.29 2.97 6.92
CA CYS A 57 -7.28 2.16 7.60
C CYS A 57 -5.89 2.34 6.99
N HIS A 58 -5.84 2.50 5.67
CA HIS A 58 -4.63 2.72 4.92
C HIS A 58 -4.01 4.09 5.27
N ALA A 59 -4.82 5.14 5.29
CA ALA A 59 -4.42 6.49 5.70
C ALA A 59 -3.89 6.51 7.14
N ASN A 60 -4.65 5.95 8.09
CA ASN A 60 -4.25 5.88 9.49
C ASN A 60 -2.91 5.17 9.69
N LEU A 61 -2.62 4.14 8.89
CA LEU A 61 -1.36 3.42 8.97
C LEU A 61 -0.19 4.27 8.45
N HIS A 62 -0.40 4.97 7.34
CA HIS A 62 0.58 5.93 6.84
C HIS A 62 0.81 7.09 7.82
N ILE A 63 -0.23 7.60 8.48
CA ILE A 63 -0.14 8.68 9.48
C ILE A 63 0.69 8.19 10.67
N LYS A 64 0.36 7.01 11.21
CA LYS A 64 1.10 6.38 12.31
C LYS A 64 2.56 6.18 11.96
N ASN A 65 2.86 5.83 10.71
CA ASN A 65 4.22 5.61 10.24
C ASN A 65 4.94 6.90 9.78
N GLY A 66 4.29 8.07 9.87
CA GLY A 66 4.86 9.34 9.40
C GLY A 66 5.12 9.40 7.89
N THR A 67 4.44 8.56 7.11
CA THR A 67 4.56 8.49 5.64
C THR A 67 3.32 9.01 4.93
N TRP A 68 2.31 9.45 5.69
CA TRP A 68 1.11 10.07 5.14
C TRP A 68 1.42 11.48 4.66
N GLY A 69 1.11 11.74 3.39
CA GLY A 69 1.26 13.06 2.83
C GLY A 69 2.68 13.60 3.01
N THR A 70 3.74 12.79 2.87
CA THR A 70 5.07 13.39 2.62
C THR A 70 4.92 14.26 1.38
N MET A 71 4.82 15.55 1.71
CA MET A 71 4.46 16.70 0.91
C MET A 71 5.42 16.87 -0.26
N LYS A 72 4.95 17.59 -1.27
CA LYS A 72 5.80 18.28 -2.24
C LYS A 72 6.95 19.00 -1.53
#